data_AF-A0A661NBF7-F1
#
_entry.id   AF-A0A661NBF7-F1
#
_cell.length_a   1.000
_cell.length_b   1.000
_cell.length_c   1.000
_cell.angle_alpha   90.00
_cell.angle_beta   90.00
_cell.angle_gamma   90.00
#
_symmetry.space_group_name_H-M   'P 1'
#
loop_
_entity.id
_entity.type
_entity.pdbx_description
1 polymer ?
#
loop_
_entity_poly.entity_id
_entity_poly.type
_entity_poly.pdbx_seq_one_letter_code
_entity_poly.pdbx_strand_id
1 'polypeptide(L)'
;MEPFTALLLVTPLFGLSLTPPPAALAPSALSQAVSQPAAFAAALPPLQVEAAGADEGAAPSDEAEESDDADGAQEADEGISREQYGAMMRQRADIATIHKPLGIATWASMLMTLTLGFFQWHNLYGPFQSLEDTPCVTGDGIIFGESQCSGTPWVHLSSAMLTTALYATTFTLSLMMPDPDGLDEGEGAYASNLRTHKALRWVHFVGMVSQLALGIVIANAESFGMDRANDYDTLQALSAVHMGLGVVTFGALTWSGAMFLF
;
A
#
# COMPACT_ATOMS: atom_id res chain seq x y z
N MET A 1 19.41 2.94 -32.91
CA MET A 1 18.85 4.27 -32.63
C MET A 1 18.22 4.19 -31.25
N GLU A 2 18.97 4.55 -30.21
CA GLU A 2 18.36 5.00 -28.95
C GLU A 2 18.04 6.50 -29.08
N PRO A 3 17.09 7.04 -28.29
CA PRO A 3 17.44 7.40 -26.91
C PRO A 3 16.40 6.97 -25.86
N PHE A 4 16.86 6.20 -24.87
CA PHE A 4 16.49 6.42 -23.47
C PHE A 4 16.96 7.83 -23.08
N THR A 5 16.07 8.69 -22.56
CA THR A 5 16.32 9.76 -21.56
C THR A 5 15.11 10.71 -21.57
N ALA A 6 14.24 10.60 -20.56
CA ALA A 6 13.50 11.74 -19.99
C ALA A 6 12.69 11.26 -18.78
N LEU A 7 13.40 11.04 -17.67
CA LEU A 7 12.83 11.11 -16.33
C LEU A 7 13.18 12.49 -15.81
N LEU A 8 12.18 13.34 -15.51
CA LEU A 8 12.22 14.34 -14.42
C LEU A 8 10.95 15.18 -14.37
N LEU A 9 10.52 15.43 -13.13
CA LEU A 9 9.55 16.42 -12.65
C LEU A 9 8.07 16.07 -12.84
N VAL A 10 7.45 15.57 -11.76
CA VAL A 10 6.55 16.36 -10.92
C VAL A 10 6.40 15.64 -9.58
N THR A 11 6.87 16.30 -8.51
CA THR A 11 6.50 16.03 -7.12
C THR A 11 5.30 16.93 -6.79
N PRO A 12 4.34 16.45 -6.00
CA PRO A 12 4.26 16.99 -4.65
C PRO A 12 4.15 15.91 -3.57
N LEU A 13 4.96 16.14 -2.53
CA LEU A 13 4.73 15.86 -1.10
C LEU A 13 3.67 14.83 -0.72
N PHE A 14 4.11 13.60 -0.41
CA PHE A 14 3.53 12.82 0.70
C PHE A 14 4.66 12.12 1.47
N GLY A 15 5.16 12.83 2.47
CA GLY A 15 5.89 12.24 3.59
C GLY A 15 4.87 11.84 4.65
N LEU A 16 4.57 10.54 4.76
CA LEU A 16 3.97 9.97 5.95
C LEU A 16 5.00 9.04 6.58
N SER A 17 5.55 9.57 7.68
CA SER A 17 6.45 8.91 8.60
C SER A 17 5.80 7.63 9.12
N LEU A 18 6.42 6.49 8.83
CA LEU A 18 6.30 5.31 9.70
C LEU A 18 7.55 5.26 10.55
N THR A 19 7.88 6.38 11.19
CA THR A 19 8.73 6.35 12.37
C THR A 19 7.77 5.96 13.49
N PRO A 20 7.94 4.82 14.18
CA PRO A 20 7.18 4.57 15.40
C PRO A 20 7.34 5.80 16.31
N PRO A 21 6.30 6.23 17.04
CA PRO A 21 6.44 7.30 17.99
C PRO A 21 7.61 6.93 18.93
N PRO A 22 8.57 7.83 19.19
CA PRO A 22 9.74 7.53 20.03
C PRO A 22 9.35 7.06 21.45
N ALA A 23 8.10 7.25 21.86
CA ALA A 23 7.52 6.69 23.07
C ALA A 23 7.46 5.15 23.12
N ALA A 24 7.59 4.46 21.97
CA ALA A 24 7.62 3.00 21.91
C ALA A 24 9.06 2.42 21.94
N LEU A 25 10.10 3.25 21.93
CA LEU A 25 11.50 2.81 21.80
C LEU A 25 12.47 3.42 22.84
N ALA A 26 11.98 3.97 23.95
CA ALA A 26 12.86 4.47 25.01
C ALA A 26 12.55 3.82 26.38
N PRO A 27 13.54 3.16 27.01
CA PRO A 27 13.68 3.25 28.45
C PRO A 27 14.25 4.64 28.79
N SER A 28 13.46 5.43 29.53
CA SER A 28 13.85 6.57 30.36
C SER A 28 14.75 7.68 29.77
N ALA A 29 14.10 8.81 29.47
CA ALA A 29 14.48 10.23 29.69
C ALA A 29 15.93 10.77 29.47
N LEU A 30 15.94 11.97 28.84
CA LEU A 30 16.91 13.09 28.89
C LEU A 30 17.97 13.24 27.77
N SER A 31 18.16 14.51 27.40
CA SER A 31 19.07 15.12 26.40
C SER A 31 18.61 15.03 24.95
N GLN A 32 18.46 16.10 24.16
CA GLN A 32 18.77 17.52 24.27
C GLN A 32 17.90 18.26 23.23
N ALA A 33 17.36 19.41 23.62
CA ALA A 33 16.81 20.42 22.73
C ALA A 33 17.96 21.31 22.16
N VAL A 34 17.62 22.19 21.20
CA VAL A 34 18.43 23.25 20.51
C VAL A 34 18.81 22.80 19.08
N SER A 35 18.28 23.32 17.96
CA SER A 35 17.91 24.69 17.58
C SER A 35 16.82 24.75 16.49
N GLN A 36 15.91 25.72 16.59
CA GLN A 36 15.06 26.32 15.53
C GLN A 36 15.66 27.71 15.13
N PRO A 37 15.21 28.49 14.11
CA PRO A 37 13.82 28.62 13.61
C PRO A 37 13.59 28.94 12.10
N ALA A 38 12.34 28.83 11.64
CA ALA A 38 11.66 29.87 10.84
C ALA A 38 10.14 29.62 10.80
N ALA A 39 9.39 30.72 10.97
CA ALA A 39 7.99 30.81 11.34
C ALA A 39 6.98 30.55 10.21
N PHE A 40 5.77 30.09 10.57
CA PHE A 40 4.54 30.74 10.13
C PHE A 40 3.43 30.54 11.17
N ALA A 41 2.80 31.65 11.55
CA ALA A 41 1.89 31.80 12.67
C ALA A 41 0.42 31.71 12.24
N ALA A 42 -0.42 31.06 13.04
CA ALA A 42 -1.85 31.39 13.18
C ALA A 42 -2.40 30.91 14.54
N ALA A 43 -2.57 31.90 15.41
CA ALA A 43 -3.29 32.02 16.68
C ALA A 43 -4.22 30.91 17.20
N LEU A 44 -3.94 30.46 18.44
CA LEU A 44 -4.93 30.09 19.46
C LEU A 44 -4.44 30.59 20.84
N PRO A 45 -5.34 30.95 21.79
CA PRO A 45 -4.98 31.60 23.06
C PRO A 45 -4.32 30.64 24.07
N PRO A 46 -3.45 31.13 24.97
CA PRO A 46 -2.68 30.28 25.88
C PRO A 46 -3.50 29.85 27.11
N LEU A 47 -3.43 28.55 27.41
CA LEU A 47 -3.75 27.98 28.72
C LEU A 47 -2.62 28.33 29.70
N GLN A 48 -2.95 29.08 30.74
CA GLN A 48 -2.08 29.29 31.89
C GLN A 48 -2.20 28.07 32.81
N VAL A 49 -1.07 27.43 33.11
CA VAL A 49 -0.96 26.49 34.24
C VAL A 49 0.22 26.94 35.09
N GLU A 50 -0.09 27.25 36.34
CA GLU A 50 0.81 27.71 37.38
C GLU A 50 1.89 26.69 37.73
N ALA A 51 3.09 27.20 37.97
CA ALA A 51 4.21 26.47 38.54
C ALA A 51 4.09 26.46 40.08
N ALA A 52 4.08 25.27 40.65
CA ALA A 52 4.52 24.96 42.00
C ALA A 52 5.45 23.74 41.84
N GLY A 53 6.60 23.59 42.46
CA GLY A 53 7.27 24.20 43.60
C GLY A 53 8.39 23.21 43.93
N ALA A 54 9.54 23.71 44.38
CA ALA A 54 10.77 22.96 44.59
C ALA A 54 10.63 21.75 45.54
N ASP A 55 11.49 20.74 45.36
CA ASP A 55 12.18 20.12 46.49
C ASP A 55 13.53 19.53 46.07
N GLU A 56 14.58 19.98 46.78
CA GLU A 56 15.96 19.48 46.73
C GLU A 56 16.11 18.33 47.72
N GLY A 57 16.75 17.23 47.34
CA GLY A 57 16.92 16.11 48.27
C GLY A 57 18.02 15.12 47.88
N ALA A 58 19.25 15.46 48.25
CA ALA A 58 20.34 14.62 48.74
C ALA A 58 20.57 13.19 48.17
N ALA A 59 21.80 12.99 47.66
CA ALA A 59 22.47 11.71 47.57
C ALA A 59 22.74 11.10 48.98
N PRO A 60 22.94 9.78 49.04
CA PRO A 60 24.27 9.32 49.46
C PRO A 60 24.83 8.18 48.59
N SER A 61 26.16 8.14 48.58
CA SER A 61 27.00 7.00 48.24
C SER A 61 26.66 5.79 49.10
N ASP A 62 26.85 4.57 48.58
CA ASP A 62 27.81 3.62 49.14
C ASP A 62 27.85 2.30 48.35
N GLU A 63 29.09 1.93 48.05
CA GLU A 63 29.70 0.60 48.10
C GLU A 63 29.25 -0.53 47.17
N ALA A 64 30.30 -1.19 46.67
CA ALA A 64 30.33 -2.30 45.76
C ALA A 64 30.11 -3.62 46.50
N GLU A 65 29.35 -4.52 45.88
CA GLU A 65 29.55 -5.96 46.06
C GLU A 65 29.61 -6.63 44.69
N GLU A 66 30.83 -7.07 44.39
CA GLU A 66 31.21 -8.02 43.35
C GLU A 66 30.79 -9.41 43.83
N SER A 67 29.71 -9.96 43.27
CA SER A 67 29.36 -11.37 43.43
C SER A 67 29.58 -12.10 42.10
N ASP A 68 30.72 -12.76 42.06
CA ASP A 68 31.16 -13.73 41.06
C ASP A 68 30.36 -15.03 41.29
N ASP A 69 29.35 -15.29 40.45
CA ASP A 69 28.70 -16.59 40.35
C ASP A 69 28.48 -16.91 38.85
N ALA A 70 29.51 -17.50 38.27
CA ALA A 70 29.42 -18.28 37.05
C ALA A 70 29.11 -19.73 37.43
N ASP A 71 27.85 -20.17 37.25
CA ASP A 71 27.57 -21.47 36.61
C ASP A 71 26.07 -21.69 36.37
N GLY A 72 25.75 -22.22 35.18
CA GLY A 72 24.59 -23.09 35.03
C GLY A 72 23.22 -22.49 34.67
N ALA A 73 23.12 -21.80 33.54
CA ALA A 73 21.95 -21.88 32.64
C ALA A 73 22.25 -21.24 31.29
N GLN A 74 23.00 -21.93 30.42
CA GLN A 74 22.80 -21.74 28.98
C GLN A 74 21.46 -22.40 28.62
N GLU A 75 20.37 -21.73 28.97
CA GLU A 75 19.20 -21.82 28.12
C GLU A 75 19.65 -21.25 26.78
N ALA A 76 19.62 -22.09 25.74
CA ALA A 76 19.68 -21.63 24.38
C ALA A 76 18.44 -20.74 24.17
N ASP A 77 18.55 -19.47 24.54
CA ASP A 77 17.78 -18.41 23.94
C ASP A 77 18.15 -18.47 22.46
N GLU A 78 17.35 -19.19 21.67
CA GLU A 78 17.32 -19.10 20.20
C GLU A 78 16.77 -17.72 19.77
N GLY A 79 17.08 -16.68 20.55
CA GLY A 79 16.79 -15.30 20.29
C GLY A 79 17.72 -14.76 19.21
N ILE A 80 17.18 -13.86 18.40
CA ILE A 80 17.90 -13.16 17.35
C ILE A 80 19.02 -12.34 18.00
N SER A 81 20.27 -12.52 17.57
CA SER A 81 21.40 -11.77 18.14
C SER A 81 21.23 -10.27 17.89
N ARG A 82 21.78 -9.41 18.77
CA ARG A 82 21.73 -7.94 18.58
C ARG A 82 22.28 -7.51 17.21
N GLU A 83 23.29 -8.21 16.70
CA GLU A 83 23.86 -7.96 15.38
C GLU A 83 22.87 -8.31 14.26
N GLN A 84 22.24 -9.49 14.33
CA GLN A 84 21.21 -9.93 13.38
C GLN A 84 19.99 -9.01 13.40
N TYR A 85 19.53 -8.62 14.59
CA TYR A 85 18.45 -7.66 14.78
C TYR A 85 18.77 -6.32 14.09
N GLY A 86 19.96 -5.77 14.37
CA GLY A 86 20.41 -4.52 13.75
C GLY A 86 20.57 -4.62 12.23
N ALA A 87 20.91 -5.80 11.69
CA ALA A 87 20.96 -6.04 10.25
C ALA A 87 19.56 -6.07 9.61
N MET A 88 18.59 -6.74 10.24
CA MET A 88 17.21 -6.77 9.77
C MET A 88 16.55 -5.39 9.79
N MET A 89 16.81 -4.58 10.82
CA MET A 89 16.28 -3.22 10.89
C MET A 89 16.86 -2.31 9.79
N ARG A 90 18.15 -2.46 9.46
CA ARG A 90 18.76 -1.77 8.30
C ARG A 90 18.13 -2.23 6.99
N GLN A 91 18.00 -3.54 6.78
CA GLN A 91 17.35 -4.09 5.59
C GLN A 91 15.90 -3.61 5.43
N ARG A 92 15.14 -3.56 6.53
CA ARG A 92 13.77 -3.04 6.54
C ARG A 92 13.72 -1.57 6.12
N ALA A 93 14.62 -0.75 6.67
CA ALA A 93 14.72 0.66 6.32
C ALA A 93 15.04 0.84 4.82
N ASP A 94 16.00 0.07 4.30
CA ASP A 94 16.40 0.10 2.89
C ASP A 94 15.23 -0.28 1.97
N ILE A 95 14.54 -1.40 2.24
CA ILE A 95 13.35 -1.81 1.48
C ILE A 95 12.25 -0.75 1.55
N ALA A 96 12.01 -0.16 2.71
CA ALA A 96 10.98 0.85 2.90
C ALA A 96 11.21 2.10 2.04
N THR A 97 12.46 2.48 1.75
CA THR A 97 12.77 3.62 0.88
C THR A 97 12.26 3.45 -0.55
N ILE A 98 12.21 2.21 -1.05
CA ILE A 98 11.77 1.89 -2.42
C ILE A 98 10.30 1.43 -2.44
N HIS A 99 9.88 0.67 -1.43
CA HIS A 99 8.53 0.12 -1.35
C HIS A 99 7.46 1.22 -1.29
N LYS A 100 7.68 2.29 -0.52
CA LYS A 100 6.73 3.41 -0.39
C LYS A 100 6.43 4.12 -1.71
N PRO A 101 7.41 4.65 -2.46
CA PRO A 101 7.12 5.34 -3.72
C PRO A 101 6.54 4.38 -4.77
N LEU A 102 7.00 3.12 -4.84
CA LEU A 102 6.41 2.14 -5.74
C LEU A 102 4.96 1.79 -5.34
N GLY A 103 4.65 1.77 -4.04
CA GLY A 103 3.29 1.57 -3.52
C GLY A 103 2.34 2.67 -4.00
N ILE A 104 2.76 3.94 -3.91
CA ILE A 104 2.01 5.09 -4.43
C ILE A 104 1.84 4.98 -5.95
N ALA A 105 2.91 4.63 -6.68
CA ALA A 105 2.84 4.43 -8.12
C ALA A 105 1.88 3.30 -8.50
N THR A 106 1.89 2.19 -7.75
CA THR A 106 0.97 1.06 -7.93
C THR A 106 -0.48 1.50 -7.72
N TRP A 107 -0.74 2.24 -6.63
CA TRP A 107 -2.07 2.77 -6.34
C TRP A 107 -2.58 3.69 -7.47
N ALA A 108 -1.76 4.66 -7.89
CA ALA A 108 -2.13 5.60 -8.95
C ALA A 108 -2.34 4.89 -10.29
N SER A 109 -1.46 3.94 -10.64
CA SER A 109 -1.58 3.14 -11.85
C SER A 109 -2.85 2.29 -11.83
N MET A 110 -3.19 1.69 -10.69
CA MET A 110 -4.40 0.88 -10.56
C MET A 110 -5.67 1.72 -10.69
N LEU A 111 -5.71 2.93 -10.12
CA LEU A 111 -6.82 3.86 -10.32
C LEU A 111 -7.00 4.22 -11.80
N MET A 112 -5.90 4.48 -12.52
CA MET A 112 -5.94 4.74 -13.96
C MET A 112 -6.47 3.53 -14.73
N THR A 113 -5.96 2.33 -14.45
CA THR A 113 -6.42 1.08 -15.08
C THR A 113 -7.91 0.84 -14.85
N LEU A 114 -8.39 1.06 -13.62
CA LEU A 114 -9.81 0.94 -13.27
C LEU A 114 -10.67 1.93 -14.05
N THR A 115 -10.24 3.19 -14.14
CA THR A 115 -10.92 4.25 -14.89
C THR A 115 -11.01 3.91 -16.38
N LEU A 116 -9.91 3.47 -16.98
CA LEU A 116 -9.87 3.04 -18.38
C LEU A 116 -10.74 1.80 -18.63
N GLY A 117 -10.72 0.84 -17.71
CA GLY A 117 -11.58 -0.34 -17.79
C GLY A 117 -13.06 0.02 -17.70
N PHE A 118 -13.41 1.04 -16.89
CA PHE A 118 -14.77 1.53 -16.78
C PHE A 118 -15.25 2.13 -18.09
N PHE A 119 -14.43 2.94 -18.76
CA PHE A 119 -14.78 3.49 -20.07
C PHE A 119 -14.95 2.40 -21.13
N GLN A 120 -14.07 1.40 -21.14
CA GLN A 120 -14.22 0.25 -22.02
C GLN A 120 -15.52 -0.52 -21.74
N TRP A 121 -15.83 -0.78 -20.47
CA TRP A 121 -17.08 -1.46 -20.07
C TRP A 121 -18.31 -0.65 -20.48
N HIS A 122 -18.31 0.65 -20.22
CA HIS A 122 -19.38 1.56 -20.63
C HIS A 122 -19.62 1.54 -22.14
N ASN A 123 -18.56 1.68 -22.93
CA ASN A 123 -18.65 1.70 -24.39
C ASN A 123 -19.23 0.39 -24.95
N LEU A 124 -18.77 -0.75 -24.44
CA LEU A 124 -19.11 -2.07 -24.97
C LEU A 124 -20.44 -2.63 -24.47
N TYR A 125 -20.86 -2.28 -23.26
CA TYR A 125 -22.00 -2.91 -22.61
C TYR A 125 -23.08 -1.94 -22.12
N GLY A 126 -22.75 -0.66 -21.97
CA GLY A 126 -23.58 0.26 -21.21
C GLY A 126 -23.82 -0.24 -19.76
N PRO A 127 -24.50 0.55 -18.92
CA PRO A 127 -24.90 0.09 -17.60
C PRO A 127 -26.06 -0.92 -17.70
N PHE A 128 -25.76 -2.16 -18.10
CA PHE A 128 -26.73 -3.25 -18.29
C PHE A 128 -27.79 -2.97 -19.36
N GLN A 129 -27.35 -2.43 -20.50
CA GLN A 129 -28.21 -2.19 -21.67
C GLN A 129 -28.22 -3.41 -22.59
N SER A 130 -29.19 -3.46 -23.50
CA SER A 130 -29.20 -4.36 -24.67
C SER A 130 -28.04 -4.01 -25.60
N LEU A 131 -27.57 -5.00 -26.38
CA LEU A 131 -26.48 -4.82 -27.35
C LEU A 131 -26.74 -3.63 -28.31
N GLU A 132 -27.95 -3.54 -28.84
CA GLU A 132 -28.38 -2.51 -29.80
C GLU A 132 -28.33 -1.08 -29.25
N ASP A 133 -28.39 -0.93 -27.92
CA ASP A 133 -28.42 0.38 -27.26
C ASP A 133 -27.04 0.82 -26.75
N THR A 134 -26.02 -0.02 -26.92
CA THR A 134 -24.67 0.31 -26.44
C THR A 134 -24.05 1.47 -27.23
N PRO A 135 -23.18 2.29 -26.61
CA PRO A 135 -22.46 3.36 -27.31
C PRO A 135 -21.73 2.87 -28.58
N CYS A 136 -21.11 1.70 -28.52
CA CYS A 136 -20.41 1.13 -29.66
C CYS A 136 -21.29 0.68 -30.84
N VAL A 137 -22.58 0.41 -30.61
CA VAL A 137 -23.52 0.05 -31.69
C VAL A 137 -24.23 1.29 -32.22
N THR A 138 -24.63 2.18 -31.32
CA THR A 138 -25.34 3.42 -31.67
C THR A 138 -24.45 4.48 -32.29
N GLY A 139 -23.14 4.48 -31.96
CA GLY A 139 -22.19 5.50 -32.39
C GLY A 139 -22.23 6.79 -31.55
N ASP A 140 -23.11 6.87 -30.54
CA ASP A 140 -23.25 8.03 -29.66
C ASP A 140 -22.62 7.77 -28.29
N GLY A 141 -22.05 8.80 -27.66
CA GLY A 141 -21.49 8.71 -26.31
C GLY A 141 -20.21 7.88 -26.16
N ILE A 142 -19.54 7.48 -27.25
CA ILE A 142 -18.30 6.68 -27.18
C ILE A 142 -17.15 7.50 -26.56
N ILE A 143 -16.63 7.02 -25.44
CA ILE A 143 -15.47 7.63 -24.77
C ILE A 143 -14.19 7.12 -25.45
N PHE A 144 -13.26 8.01 -25.83
CA PHE A 144 -12.04 7.68 -26.59
C PHE A 144 -12.22 7.14 -28.03
N GLY A 145 -13.42 7.31 -28.61
CA GLY A 145 -13.70 7.07 -30.03
C GLY A 145 -13.81 5.60 -30.45
N GLU A 146 -14.11 5.38 -31.74
CA GLU A 146 -14.51 4.07 -32.31
C GLU A 146 -13.48 2.94 -32.12
N SER A 147 -12.20 3.30 -31.94
CA SER A 147 -11.13 2.34 -31.65
C SER A 147 -11.36 1.49 -30.38
N GLN A 148 -12.26 1.93 -29.50
CA GLN A 148 -12.65 1.20 -28.29
C GLN A 148 -13.66 0.07 -28.53
N CYS A 149 -14.27 0.00 -29.72
CA CYS A 149 -15.38 -0.91 -30.00
C CYS A 149 -14.96 -2.25 -30.61
N SER A 150 -13.70 -2.37 -31.04
CA SER A 150 -13.16 -3.58 -31.65
C SER A 150 -11.92 -4.07 -30.90
N GLY A 151 -11.84 -5.38 -30.66
CA GLY A 151 -10.70 -6.01 -30.00
C GLY A 151 -10.48 -5.57 -28.55
N THR A 152 -9.24 -5.71 -28.07
CA THR A 152 -8.84 -5.23 -26.74
C THR A 152 -8.26 -3.82 -26.86
N PRO A 153 -8.86 -2.79 -26.26
CA PRO A 153 -8.32 -1.43 -26.29
C PRO A 153 -6.90 -1.36 -25.70
N TRP A 154 -5.95 -0.90 -26.52
CA TRP A 154 -4.53 -0.92 -26.17
C TRP A 154 -4.20 -0.03 -24.96
N VAL A 155 -4.94 1.05 -24.74
CA VAL A 155 -4.69 1.99 -23.64
C VAL A 155 -4.98 1.32 -22.30
N HIS A 156 -6.13 0.65 -22.16
CA HIS A 156 -6.46 -0.11 -20.96
C HIS A 156 -5.48 -1.27 -20.74
N LEU A 157 -5.17 -2.03 -21.81
CA LEU A 157 -4.21 -3.13 -21.73
C LEU A 157 -2.82 -2.67 -21.26
N SER A 158 -2.30 -1.57 -21.83
CA SER A 158 -0.99 -1.04 -21.47
C SER A 158 -0.95 -0.56 -20.02
N SER A 159 -2.01 0.11 -19.57
CA SER A 159 -2.16 0.50 -18.17
C SER A 159 -2.22 -0.72 -17.25
N ALA A 160 -2.98 -1.76 -17.61
CA ALA A 160 -3.10 -2.99 -16.84
C ALA A 160 -1.76 -3.74 -16.72
N MET A 161 -0.96 -3.78 -17.80
CA MET A 161 0.38 -4.37 -17.77
C MET A 161 1.31 -3.59 -16.82
N LEU A 162 1.29 -2.25 -16.89
CA LEU A 162 2.07 -1.41 -15.98
C LEU A 162 1.63 -1.60 -14.51
N THR A 163 0.32 -1.60 -14.24
CA THR A 163 -0.22 -1.88 -12.90
C THR A 163 0.25 -3.24 -12.41
N THR A 164 0.21 -4.27 -13.25
CA THR A 164 0.65 -5.62 -12.88
C THR A 164 2.13 -5.66 -12.51
N ALA A 165 3.00 -5.00 -13.28
CA ALA A 165 4.44 -4.95 -13.00
C ALA A 165 4.75 -4.19 -11.70
N LEU A 166 4.12 -3.02 -11.52
CA LEU A 166 4.25 -2.21 -10.30
C LEU A 166 3.75 -2.98 -9.07
N TYR A 167 2.58 -3.62 -9.20
CA TYR A 167 1.97 -4.42 -8.14
C TYR A 167 2.83 -5.63 -7.76
N ALA A 168 3.32 -6.40 -8.74
CA ALA A 168 4.19 -7.55 -8.47
C ALA A 168 5.48 -7.14 -7.75
N THR A 169 6.07 -6.01 -8.16
CA THR A 169 7.28 -5.47 -7.52
C THR A 169 6.99 -5.05 -6.08
N THR A 170 5.95 -4.25 -5.86
CA THR A 170 5.59 -3.78 -4.50
C THR A 170 5.19 -4.90 -3.58
N PHE A 171 4.40 -5.85 -4.07
CA PHE A 171 4.00 -7.03 -3.31
C PHE A 171 5.21 -7.86 -2.88
N THR A 172 6.14 -8.12 -3.80
CA THR A 172 7.39 -8.86 -3.51
C THR A 172 8.22 -8.14 -2.45
N LEU A 173 8.42 -6.83 -2.59
CA LEU A 173 9.11 -6.02 -1.56
C LEU A 173 8.41 -6.11 -0.20
N SER A 174 7.07 -6.19 -0.16
CA SER A 174 6.33 -6.36 1.09
C SER A 174 6.56 -7.72 1.75
N LEU A 175 6.79 -8.77 0.97
CA LEU A 175 7.11 -10.12 1.49
C LEU A 175 8.54 -10.21 2.01
N MET A 176 9.46 -9.43 1.44
CA MET A 176 10.87 -9.42 1.83
C MET A 176 11.18 -8.53 3.03
N MET A 177 10.20 -7.76 3.53
CA MET A 177 10.38 -6.86 4.66
C MET A 177 10.43 -7.66 5.97
N PRO A 178 11.56 -7.66 6.71
CA PRO A 178 11.67 -8.41 7.96
C PRO A 178 10.85 -7.76 9.08
N ASP A 179 10.34 -8.59 9.99
CA ASP A 179 9.53 -8.21 11.16
C ASP A 179 10.12 -8.85 12.42
N PRO A 180 11.31 -8.40 12.88
CA PRO A 180 12.03 -9.06 13.97
C PRO A 180 11.37 -8.90 15.35
N ASP A 181 10.48 -7.91 15.48
CA ASP A 181 9.80 -7.59 16.74
C ASP A 181 8.45 -8.30 16.88
N GLY A 182 8.01 -9.07 15.87
CA GLY A 182 6.68 -9.69 15.87
C GLY A 182 5.58 -8.66 16.10
N LEU A 183 5.63 -7.52 15.38
CA LEU A 183 4.81 -6.34 15.71
C LEU A 183 3.29 -6.59 15.66
N ASP A 184 2.87 -7.69 15.05
CA ASP A 184 1.48 -8.13 14.96
C ASP A 184 1.03 -9.07 16.08
N GLU A 185 1.94 -9.49 16.97
CA GLU A 185 1.65 -10.40 18.09
C GLU A 185 1.07 -9.67 19.32
N GLY A 186 1.26 -8.35 19.41
CA GLY A 186 0.76 -7.56 20.55
C GLY A 186 -0.77 -7.37 20.59
N GLU A 187 -1.28 -6.96 21.75
CA GLU A 187 -2.72 -6.65 21.97
C GLU A 187 -3.12 -5.21 21.58
N GLY A 188 -2.14 -4.33 21.31
CA GLY A 188 -2.39 -2.91 21.03
C GLY A 188 -3.06 -2.63 19.69
N ALA A 189 -3.60 -1.42 19.54
CA ALA A 189 -4.24 -0.94 18.31
C ALA A 189 -3.31 -1.04 17.09
N TYR A 190 -2.02 -0.75 17.28
CA TYR A 190 -1.01 -0.88 16.23
C TYR A 190 -0.88 -2.33 15.71
N ALA A 191 -0.76 -3.30 16.62
CA ALA A 191 -0.68 -4.72 16.27
C ALA A 191 -1.96 -5.21 15.57
N SER A 192 -3.14 -4.74 16.01
CA SER A 192 -4.41 -5.01 15.34
C SER A 192 -4.48 -4.45 13.92
N ASN A 193 -4.04 -3.21 13.72
CA ASN A 193 -3.96 -2.60 12.39
C ASN A 193 -2.97 -3.37 11.50
N LEU A 194 -1.85 -3.82 12.05
CA LEU A 194 -0.86 -4.60 11.31
C LEU A 194 -1.40 -5.97 10.89
N ARG A 195 -2.13 -6.68 11.76
CA ARG A 195 -2.83 -7.92 11.39
C ARG A 195 -3.83 -7.67 10.26
N THR A 196 -4.60 -6.59 10.35
CA THR A 196 -5.57 -6.20 9.32
C THR A 196 -4.86 -5.90 8.00
N HIS A 197 -3.74 -5.17 8.03
CA HIS A 197 -2.91 -4.90 6.86
C HIS A 197 -2.37 -6.19 6.22
N LYS A 198 -1.85 -7.13 7.03
CA LYS A 198 -1.39 -8.45 6.57
C LYS A 198 -2.54 -9.27 5.94
N ALA A 199 -3.77 -9.17 6.46
CA ALA A 199 -4.94 -9.82 5.89
C ALA A 199 -5.36 -9.18 4.55
N LEU A 200 -5.47 -7.84 4.49
CA LEU A 200 -5.82 -7.12 3.27
C LEU A 200 -4.82 -7.34 2.16
N ARG A 201 -3.53 -7.52 2.50
CA ARG A 201 -2.48 -7.90 1.55
C ARG A 201 -2.89 -9.11 0.72
N TRP A 202 -3.46 -10.13 1.36
CA TRP A 202 -3.93 -11.33 0.69
C TRP A 202 -5.23 -11.11 -0.07
N VAL A 203 -6.15 -10.29 0.47
CA VAL A 203 -7.40 -9.93 -0.23
C VAL A 203 -7.09 -9.26 -1.57
N HIS A 204 -6.26 -8.22 -1.56
CA HIS A 204 -5.96 -7.52 -2.81
C HIS A 204 -5.01 -8.33 -3.71
N PHE A 205 -4.22 -9.26 -3.18
CA PHE A 205 -3.44 -10.21 -4.01
C PHE A 205 -4.34 -11.18 -4.78
N VAL A 206 -5.27 -11.85 -4.08
CA VAL A 206 -6.24 -12.74 -4.71
C VAL A 206 -7.08 -11.97 -5.74
N GLY A 207 -7.47 -10.74 -5.41
CA GLY A 207 -8.17 -9.84 -6.32
C GLY A 207 -7.39 -9.54 -7.60
N MET A 208 -6.09 -9.25 -7.50
CA MET A 208 -5.23 -9.01 -8.68
C MET A 208 -5.08 -10.26 -9.57
N VAL A 209 -4.85 -11.43 -8.97
CA VAL A 209 -4.75 -12.69 -9.71
C VAL A 209 -6.06 -13.03 -10.42
N SER A 210 -7.19 -12.84 -9.72
CA SER A 210 -8.52 -13.10 -10.27
C SER A 210 -8.85 -12.17 -11.43
N GLN A 211 -8.50 -10.87 -11.32
CA GLN A 211 -8.64 -9.92 -12.41
C GLN A 211 -7.81 -10.32 -13.62
N LEU A 212 -6.54 -10.70 -13.44
CA LEU A 212 -5.69 -11.16 -14.56
C LEU A 212 -6.33 -12.35 -15.29
N ALA A 213 -6.73 -13.38 -14.54
CA ALA A 213 -7.33 -14.59 -15.11
C ALA A 213 -8.64 -14.27 -15.86
N LEU A 214 -9.53 -13.50 -15.24
CA LEU A 214 -10.81 -13.14 -15.85
C LEU A 214 -10.63 -12.20 -17.05
N GLY A 215 -9.67 -11.27 -16.99
CA GLY A 215 -9.32 -10.40 -18.11
C GLY A 215 -8.83 -11.18 -19.32
N ILE A 216 -8.01 -12.23 -19.11
CA ILE A 216 -7.57 -13.14 -20.18
C ILE A 216 -8.78 -13.88 -20.80
N VAL A 217 -9.70 -14.39 -19.98
CA VAL A 217 -10.90 -15.07 -20.49
C VAL A 217 -11.76 -14.13 -21.33
N ILE A 218 -12.02 -12.91 -20.85
CA ILE A 218 -12.85 -11.92 -21.57
C ILE A 218 -12.16 -11.46 -22.86
N ALA A 219 -10.86 -11.16 -22.82
CA ALA A 219 -10.10 -10.70 -23.98
C ALA A 219 -9.97 -11.76 -25.07
N ASN A 220 -10.12 -13.04 -24.72
CA ASN A 220 -10.03 -14.18 -25.64
C ASN A 220 -11.34 -14.96 -25.73
N ALA A 221 -12.48 -14.30 -25.47
CA ALA A 221 -13.81 -14.94 -25.38
C ALA A 221 -14.13 -15.87 -26.55
N GLU A 222 -13.80 -15.47 -27.78
CA GLU A 222 -14.03 -16.28 -28.99
C GLU A 222 -13.29 -17.62 -28.93
N SER A 223 -12.08 -17.65 -28.35
CA SER A 223 -11.31 -18.89 -28.14
C SER A 223 -11.93 -19.80 -27.08
N PHE A 224 -12.77 -19.24 -26.20
CA PHE A 224 -13.58 -19.97 -25.22
C PHE A 224 -15.00 -20.27 -25.74
N GLY A 225 -15.28 -20.00 -27.01
CA GLY A 225 -16.57 -20.29 -27.65
C GLY A 225 -17.68 -19.30 -27.29
N MET A 226 -17.33 -18.10 -26.81
CA MET A 226 -18.27 -17.02 -26.55
C MET A 226 -18.06 -15.88 -27.55
N ASP A 227 -19.12 -15.37 -28.15
CA ASP A 227 -19.04 -14.18 -29.00
C ASP A 227 -20.10 -13.14 -28.63
N ARG A 228 -19.85 -11.88 -28.99
CA ARG A 228 -20.72 -10.77 -28.56
C ARG A 228 -22.11 -10.81 -29.22
N ALA A 229 -22.28 -11.46 -30.36
CA ALA A 229 -23.57 -11.53 -31.04
C ALA A 229 -24.47 -12.61 -30.43
N ASN A 230 -23.89 -13.73 -29.96
CA ASN A 230 -24.65 -14.86 -29.42
C ASN A 230 -24.65 -14.92 -27.87
N ASP A 231 -23.60 -14.43 -27.21
CA ASP A 231 -23.36 -14.56 -25.77
C ASP A 231 -23.23 -13.20 -25.06
N TYR A 232 -23.92 -12.17 -25.57
CA TYR A 232 -23.82 -10.80 -25.07
C TYR A 232 -24.01 -10.69 -23.56
N ASP A 233 -25.10 -11.27 -23.02
CA ASP A 233 -25.42 -11.19 -21.59
C ASP A 233 -24.35 -11.86 -20.72
N THR A 234 -23.80 -13.00 -21.18
CA THR A 234 -22.72 -13.70 -20.51
C THR A 234 -21.46 -12.83 -20.45
N LEU A 235 -21.08 -12.21 -21.57
CA LEU A 235 -19.90 -11.35 -21.64
C LEU A 235 -20.10 -10.03 -20.87
N GLN A 236 -21.30 -9.47 -20.85
CA GLN A 236 -21.67 -8.34 -20.02
C GLN A 236 -21.54 -8.68 -18.53
N ALA A 237 -22.06 -9.83 -18.11
CA ALA A 237 -21.96 -10.30 -16.73
C ALA A 237 -20.50 -10.55 -16.30
N LEU A 238 -19.71 -11.25 -17.13
CA LEU A 238 -18.29 -11.48 -16.85
C LEU A 238 -17.51 -10.17 -16.75
N SER A 239 -17.79 -9.22 -17.65
CA SER A 239 -17.14 -7.91 -17.64
C SER A 239 -17.55 -7.06 -16.43
N ALA A 240 -18.82 -7.13 -16.00
CA ALA A 240 -19.28 -6.49 -14.77
C ALA A 240 -18.62 -7.10 -13.52
N VAL A 241 -18.46 -8.43 -13.48
CA VAL A 241 -17.71 -9.12 -12.40
C VAL A 241 -16.25 -8.68 -12.40
N HIS A 242 -15.61 -8.60 -13.56
CA HIS A 242 -14.23 -8.11 -13.67
C HIS A 242 -14.08 -6.69 -13.14
N MET A 243 -15.01 -5.79 -13.51
CA MET A 243 -15.07 -4.42 -13.00
C MET A 243 -15.26 -4.40 -11.47
N GLY A 244 -16.22 -5.17 -10.96
CA GLY A 244 -16.50 -5.27 -9.52
C GLY A 244 -15.30 -5.79 -8.73
N LEU A 245 -14.62 -6.82 -9.23
CA LEU A 245 -13.37 -7.30 -8.65
C LEU A 245 -12.29 -6.20 -8.64
N GLY A 246 -12.19 -5.40 -9.70
CA GLY A 246 -11.28 -4.26 -9.75
C GLY A 246 -11.56 -3.23 -8.67
N VAL A 247 -12.82 -2.83 -8.49
CA VAL A 247 -13.25 -1.89 -7.45
C VAL A 247 -12.92 -2.43 -6.05
N VAL A 248 -13.26 -3.70 -5.76
CA VAL A 248 -13.00 -4.32 -4.46
C VAL A 248 -11.49 -4.42 -4.19
N THR A 249 -10.71 -4.84 -5.18
CA THR A 249 -9.25 -4.97 -5.05
C THR A 249 -8.60 -3.61 -4.81
N PHE A 250 -9.01 -2.59 -5.56
CA PHE A 250 -8.52 -1.22 -5.38
C PHE A 250 -8.93 -0.64 -4.01
N GLY A 251 -10.16 -0.91 -3.57
CA GLY A 251 -10.64 -0.53 -2.24
C GLY A 251 -9.81 -1.17 -1.12
N ALA A 252 -9.52 -2.47 -1.22
CA ALA A 252 -8.69 -3.19 -0.26
C ALA A 252 -7.24 -2.65 -0.24
N LEU A 253 -6.64 -2.38 -1.41
CA LEU A 253 -5.31 -1.75 -1.51
C LEU A 253 -5.31 -0.35 -0.88
N THR A 254 -6.33 0.47 -1.17
CA THR A 254 -6.46 1.83 -0.64
C THR A 254 -6.62 1.81 0.88
N TRP A 255 -7.48 0.93 1.41
CA TRP A 255 -7.68 0.76 2.85
C TRP A 255 -6.39 0.29 3.54
N SER A 256 -5.67 -0.65 2.92
CA SER A 256 -4.38 -1.14 3.40
C SER A 256 -3.35 -0.01 3.60
N GLY A 257 -3.29 0.95 2.67
CA GLY A 257 -2.43 2.12 2.78
C GLY A 257 -2.93 3.19 3.76
N ALA A 258 -4.25 3.38 3.85
CA ALA A 258 -4.85 4.44 4.68
C ALA A 258 -4.76 4.17 6.19
N MET A 259 -4.77 2.90 6.62
CA MET A 259 -4.78 2.52 8.05
C MET A 259 -3.56 2.98 8.87
N PHE A 260 -2.49 3.46 8.22
CA PHE A 260 -1.30 3.96 8.89
C PHE A 260 -1.11 5.48 8.72
N LEU A 261 -2.11 6.17 8.18
CA LEU A 261 -2.08 7.63 8.02
C LEU A 261 -2.81 8.37 9.15
N PHE A 262 -3.67 7.68 9.91
CA PHE A 262 -4.51 8.18 11.00
C PHE A 262 -4.46 7.21 12.19
#